data_AF-A0A9P4QGR8-F1
#
_entry.id   AF-A0A9P4QGR8-F1
#
_cell.length_a   1.000
_cell.length_b   1.000
_cell.length_c   1.000
_cell.angle_alpha   90.00
_cell.angle_beta   90.00
_cell.angle_gamma   90.00
#
_symmetry.space_group_name_H-M   'P 1'
#
loop_
_entity.id
_entity.type
_entity.pdbx_description
1 polymer ?
#
loop_
_entity_poly.entity_id
_entity_poly.type
_entity_poly.pdbx_seq_one_letter_code
_entity_poly.pdbx_strand_id
1 'polypeptide(L)'
;MTTDQHEMTAASVPYNDIQKGPPVTWLSRAERLSAFPANLQIQDLLVFVTTNAMTGNFFDLAIFKPNIAITSSGQVLTMTYEDVAAFALLSAKVGEQMQGGESFKIGTRKCRPNTILHVLVPDEIDGLKAKRVVVNGYTKVEWIEKGCEGMPVELGELLGLIEVENRRNKEQDLKVLGQLREVVKGSEGLEVPVRR
;
A
#
# COMPACT_ATOMS: atom_id res chain seq x y z
N MET A 1 -47.46 -20.40 -6.35
CA MET A 1 -46.32 -20.22 -7.27
C MET A 1 -45.59 -18.98 -6.81
N THR A 2 -44.44 -19.20 -6.20
CA THR A 2 -43.56 -18.25 -5.52
C THR A 2 -42.56 -17.64 -6.51
N THR A 3 -42.36 -16.33 -6.47
CA THR A 3 -41.08 -15.72 -6.86
C THR A 3 -40.95 -14.38 -6.13
N ASP A 4 -40.43 -14.43 -4.90
CA ASP A 4 -39.88 -13.25 -4.25
C ASP A 4 -38.44 -13.09 -4.73
N GLN A 5 -38.20 -12.09 -5.58
CA GLN A 5 -36.86 -11.62 -5.88
C GLN A 5 -36.49 -10.58 -4.82
N HIS A 6 -35.71 -11.00 -3.82
CA HIS A 6 -34.99 -10.07 -2.96
C HIS A 6 -33.75 -9.55 -3.72
N GLU A 7 -33.88 -8.35 -4.29
CA GLU A 7 -32.73 -7.50 -4.61
C GLU A 7 -32.05 -7.07 -3.29
N MET A 8 -30.90 -7.68 -2.99
CA MET A 8 -29.97 -7.14 -2.01
C MET A 8 -29.23 -5.97 -2.66
N THR A 9 -29.78 -4.76 -2.50
CA THR A 9 -29.06 -3.53 -2.82
C THR A 9 -27.92 -3.37 -1.81
N ALA A 10 -26.68 -3.40 -2.31
CA ALA A 10 -25.51 -3.00 -1.55
C ALA A 10 -25.69 -1.52 -1.16
N ALA A 11 -25.99 -1.28 0.12
CA ALA A 11 -26.03 0.08 0.65
C ALA A 11 -24.62 0.66 0.60
N SER A 12 -24.38 1.53 -0.37
CA SER A 12 -23.24 2.45 -0.38
C SER A 12 -23.32 3.32 0.88
N VAL A 13 -22.46 3.05 1.85
CA VAL A 13 -22.35 3.90 3.04
C VAL A 13 -21.69 5.21 2.60
N PRO A 14 -22.38 6.36 2.72
CA PRO A 14 -21.78 7.65 2.37
C PRO A 14 -20.71 8.00 3.41
N TYR A 15 -19.49 8.24 2.93
CA TYR A 15 -18.30 8.59 3.72
C TYR A 15 -18.34 10.02 4.30
N ASN A 16 -19.53 10.57 4.57
CA ASN A 16 -19.74 12.00 4.82
C ASN A 16 -20.22 12.39 6.23
N ASP A 17 -20.29 11.46 7.19
CA ASP A 17 -20.45 11.84 8.59
C ASP A 17 -19.09 12.08 9.25
N ILE A 18 -18.56 13.26 8.97
CA ILE A 18 -17.34 13.83 9.56
C ILE A 18 -17.55 13.97 11.07
N GLN A 19 -17.06 12.99 11.84
CA GLN A 19 -16.80 13.17 13.26
C GLN A 19 -15.75 14.28 13.43
N LYS A 20 -16.05 15.28 14.27
CA LYS A 20 -15.14 16.36 14.67
C LYS A 20 -14.02 15.85 15.58
N GLY A 21 -13.19 14.95 15.06
CA GLY A 21 -11.91 14.54 15.61
C GLY A 21 -10.90 14.43 14.46
N PRO A 22 -9.59 14.32 14.72
CA PRO A 22 -8.68 13.88 13.67
C PRO A 22 -9.23 12.57 13.09
N PRO A 23 -9.22 12.36 11.76
CA PRO A 23 -9.67 11.12 11.18
C PRO A 23 -8.96 9.97 11.91
N VAL A 24 -9.74 9.02 12.44
CA VAL A 24 -9.16 7.86 13.12
C VAL A 24 -8.49 7.04 12.03
N THR A 25 -7.17 7.11 11.98
CA THR A 25 -6.34 6.44 10.97
C THR A 25 -6.24 4.96 11.32
N TRP A 26 -6.04 4.07 10.34
CA TRP A 26 -5.78 2.65 10.64
C TRP A 26 -4.59 2.49 11.60
N LEU A 27 -3.58 3.36 11.47
CA LEU A 27 -2.38 3.35 12.31
C LEU A 27 -2.72 3.56 13.78
N SER A 28 -3.69 4.44 14.08
CA SER A 28 -4.16 4.67 15.46
C SER A 28 -4.93 3.49 16.06
N ARG A 29 -5.50 2.61 15.23
CA ARG A 29 -6.19 1.39 15.67
C ARG A 29 -5.25 0.19 15.76
N ALA A 30 -4.07 0.28 15.16
CA ALA A 30 -3.15 -0.83 15.05
C ALA A 30 -2.43 -1.10 16.38
N GLU A 31 -2.25 -2.37 16.72
CA GLU A 31 -1.56 -2.78 17.94
C GLU A 31 -0.12 -3.18 17.64
N ARG A 32 0.82 -2.87 18.52
CA ARG A 32 2.24 -3.19 18.28
C ARG A 32 2.56 -4.64 18.65
N LEU A 33 3.23 -5.34 17.74
CA LEU A 33 3.84 -6.63 18.00
C LEU A 33 5.31 -6.48 18.43
N SER A 34 5.76 -7.40 19.27
CA SER A 34 7.12 -7.42 19.83
C SER A 34 8.19 -7.91 18.85
N ALA A 35 7.79 -8.65 17.80
CA ALA A 35 8.71 -9.26 16.85
C ALA A 35 8.12 -9.35 15.44
N PHE A 36 9.02 -9.51 14.47
CA PHE A 36 8.69 -9.82 13.08
C PHE A 36 8.17 -11.26 12.98
N PRO A 37 7.02 -11.54 12.34
CA PRO A 37 6.48 -12.90 12.29
C PRO A 37 7.38 -13.80 11.43
N ALA A 38 7.74 -14.97 11.95
CA ALA A 38 8.66 -15.91 11.29
C ALA A 38 8.07 -16.59 10.05
N ASN A 39 6.74 -16.58 9.90
CA ASN A 39 6.01 -17.35 8.89
C ASN A 39 5.41 -16.47 7.78
N LEU A 40 5.83 -15.22 7.63
CA LEU A 40 5.35 -14.39 6.51
C LEU A 40 5.79 -14.99 5.18
N GLN A 41 4.84 -15.18 4.27
CA GLN A 41 5.10 -15.65 2.92
C GLN A 41 4.76 -14.57 1.90
N ILE A 42 5.39 -14.64 0.71
CA ILE A 42 5.11 -13.72 -0.39
C ILE A 42 3.61 -13.70 -0.74
N GLN A 43 2.94 -14.86 -0.68
CA GLN A 43 1.51 -14.98 -1.01
C GLN A 43 0.58 -14.19 -0.08
N ASP A 44 1.08 -13.82 1.10
CA ASP A 44 0.34 -13.02 2.06
C ASP A 44 0.54 -11.51 1.83
N LEU A 45 1.52 -11.10 1.02
CA LEU A 45 1.81 -9.69 0.75
C LEU A 45 0.68 -9.04 -0.06
N LEU A 46 0.13 -7.94 0.45
CA LEU A 46 -0.89 -7.15 -0.25
C LEU A 46 -0.28 -5.97 -1.00
N VAL A 47 0.51 -5.17 -0.27
CA VAL A 47 1.16 -3.99 -0.83
C VAL A 47 2.50 -3.77 -0.16
N PHE A 48 3.48 -3.39 -0.97
CA PHE A 48 4.80 -2.95 -0.54
C PHE A 48 5.10 -1.58 -1.15
N VAL A 49 5.42 -0.61 -0.31
CA VAL A 49 5.56 0.79 -0.68
C VAL A 49 6.98 1.27 -0.41
N THR A 50 7.58 1.90 -1.42
CA THR A 50 8.86 2.60 -1.29
C THR A 50 8.75 4.00 -1.88
N THR A 51 9.51 4.94 -1.33
CA THR A 51 9.68 6.27 -1.92
C THR A 51 11.09 6.38 -2.47
N ASN A 52 11.21 6.66 -3.76
CA ASN A 52 12.48 7.02 -4.37
C ASN A 52 12.65 8.54 -4.34
N ALA A 53 13.69 9.00 -3.63
CA ALA A 53 14.11 10.38 -3.58
C ALA A 53 15.53 10.52 -4.16
N MET A 54 15.96 11.77 -4.42
CA MET A 54 17.30 12.03 -4.98
C MET A 54 18.45 11.41 -4.17
N THR A 55 18.25 11.20 -2.87
CA THR A 55 19.24 10.65 -1.93
C THR A 55 19.17 9.12 -1.78
N GLY A 56 18.25 8.45 -2.48
CA GLY A 56 18.06 7.01 -2.45
C GLY A 56 16.60 6.58 -2.28
N ASN A 57 16.40 5.27 -2.18
CA ASN A 57 15.10 4.65 -1.92
C ASN A 57 14.89 4.46 -0.43
N PHE A 58 13.70 4.82 0.04
CA PHE A 58 13.26 4.70 1.43
C PHE A 58 12.07 3.76 1.52
N PHE A 59 12.04 2.95 2.58
CA PHE A 59 10.92 2.07 2.85
C PHE A 59 9.82 2.85 3.55
N ASP A 60 8.56 2.55 3.21
CA ASP A 60 7.41 3.24 3.78
C ASP A 60 6.48 2.29 4.55
N LEU A 61 6.02 1.24 3.88
CA LEU A 61 4.99 0.34 4.41
C LEU A 61 5.03 -1.00 3.68
N ALA A 62 4.78 -2.09 4.41
CA ALA A 62 4.43 -3.38 3.86
C ALA A 62 3.23 -3.95 4.61
N ILE A 63 2.20 -4.40 3.90
CA ILE A 63 0.99 -4.97 4.48
C ILE A 63 0.86 -6.43 4.04
N PHE A 64 0.57 -7.30 5.00
CA PHE A 64 0.41 -8.74 4.82
C PHE A 64 -0.91 -9.23 5.40
N LYS A 65 -1.48 -10.26 4.78
CA LYS A 65 -2.55 -11.08 5.35
C LYS A 65 -2.01 -11.93 6.52
N PRO A 66 -2.90 -12.30 7.46
CA PRO A 66 -4.27 -11.82 7.58
C PRO A 66 -4.37 -10.40 8.14
N ASN A 67 -3.38 -9.89 8.88
CA ASN A 67 -3.48 -8.60 9.55
C ASN A 67 -2.16 -7.99 10.04
N ILE A 68 -1.08 -8.10 9.28
CA ILE A 68 0.24 -7.59 9.67
C ILE A 68 0.60 -6.36 8.84
N ALA A 69 1.05 -5.29 9.49
CA ALA A 69 1.69 -4.15 8.86
C ALA A 69 3.11 -3.98 9.39
N ILE A 70 4.03 -3.58 8.51
CA ILE A 70 5.40 -3.22 8.85
C ILE A 70 5.65 -1.81 8.34
N THR A 71 6.01 -0.88 9.23
CA THR A 71 6.20 0.54 8.91
C THR A 71 7.67 0.90 8.72
N SER A 72 7.94 2.07 8.13
CA SER A 72 9.30 2.64 7.98
C SER A 72 10.13 2.71 9.26
N SER A 73 9.49 2.85 10.42
CA SER A 73 10.18 2.83 11.72
C SER A 73 10.62 1.42 12.15
N GLY A 74 10.26 0.39 11.38
CA GLY A 74 10.45 -1.02 11.72
C GLY A 74 9.45 -1.54 12.74
N GLN A 75 8.38 -0.79 13.05
CA GLN A 75 7.30 -1.30 13.88
C GLN A 75 6.54 -2.38 13.10
N VAL A 76 6.33 -3.50 13.78
CA VAL A 76 5.42 -4.55 13.36
C VAL A 76 4.11 -4.30 14.08
N LEU A 77 3.03 -4.18 13.33
CA LEU A 77 1.72 -3.84 13.84
C LEU A 77 0.70 -4.89 13.40
N THR A 78 -0.26 -5.16 14.28
CA THR A 78 -1.47 -5.90 13.97
C THR A 78 -2.56 -4.89 13.58
N MET A 79 -3.21 -5.12 12.46
CA MET A 79 -4.31 -4.30 11.96
C MET A 79 -5.67 -4.92 12.31
N THR A 80 -6.74 -4.11 12.27
CA THR A 80 -8.10 -4.66 12.32
C THR A 80 -8.43 -5.37 10.99
N TYR A 81 -9.41 -6.26 11.03
CA TYR A 81 -9.86 -6.97 9.84
C TYR A 81 -10.38 -6.01 8.76
N GLU A 82 -11.11 -4.98 9.17
CA GLU A 82 -11.71 -3.98 8.30
C GLU A 82 -10.63 -3.20 7.53
N ASP A 83 -9.56 -2.81 8.22
CA ASP A 83 -8.45 -2.07 7.62
C ASP A 83 -7.72 -2.91 6.57
N VAL A 84 -7.44 -4.18 6.89
CA VAL A 84 -6.76 -5.09 5.97
C VAL A 84 -7.63 -5.41 4.76
N ALA A 85 -8.93 -5.60 4.97
CA ALA A 85 -9.88 -5.80 3.89
C ALA A 85 -9.94 -4.60 2.95
N ALA A 86 -9.90 -3.36 3.49
CA ALA A 86 -9.82 -2.15 2.68
C ALA A 86 -8.53 -2.09 1.84
N PHE A 87 -7.37 -2.36 2.45
CA PHE A 87 -6.11 -2.46 1.72
C PHE A 87 -6.14 -3.55 0.64
N ALA A 88 -6.68 -4.73 0.93
CA ALA A 88 -6.76 -5.84 -0.01
C ALA A 88 -7.63 -5.49 -1.22
N LEU A 89 -8.81 -4.90 -0.99
CA LEU A 89 -9.74 -4.50 -2.04
C LEU A 89 -9.12 -3.44 -2.96
N LEU A 90 -8.56 -2.37 -2.38
CA LEU A 90 -7.97 -1.28 -3.14
C LEU A 90 -6.71 -1.73 -3.90
N SER A 91 -5.86 -2.53 -3.27
CA SER A 91 -4.65 -3.08 -3.92
C SER A 91 -5.00 -3.96 -5.12
N ALA A 92 -6.06 -4.78 -5.01
CA ALA A 92 -6.54 -5.61 -6.13
C ALA A 92 -7.06 -4.74 -7.28
N LYS A 93 -7.92 -3.75 -7.01
CA LYS A 93 -8.45 -2.85 -8.05
C LYS A 93 -7.35 -2.05 -8.75
N VAL A 94 -6.40 -1.49 -7.99
CA VAL A 94 -5.22 -0.84 -8.56
C VAL A 94 -4.42 -1.83 -9.39
N GLY A 95 -4.24 -3.06 -8.90
CA GLY A 95 -3.59 -4.13 -9.62
C GLY A 95 -4.24 -4.47 -10.97
N GLU A 96 -5.56 -4.52 -11.04
CA GLU A 96 -6.33 -4.84 -12.26
C GLU A 96 -6.32 -3.70 -13.27
N GLN A 97 -6.51 -2.46 -12.82
CA GLN A 97 -6.70 -1.29 -13.70
C GLN A 97 -5.42 -0.85 -14.41
N MET A 98 -4.25 -1.03 -13.78
CA MET A 98 -3.00 -0.49 -14.32
C MET A 98 -2.54 -1.35 -15.50
N GLN A 99 -2.02 -0.81 -16.59
CA GLN A 99 -1.19 -1.61 -17.51
C GLN A 99 0.28 -1.45 -17.12
N GLY A 100 1.10 -2.48 -17.36
CA GLY A 100 2.45 -2.56 -16.79
C GLY A 100 3.29 -1.30 -17.05
N GLY A 101 3.88 -0.72 -16.00
CA GLY A 101 4.83 0.39 -16.09
C GLY A 101 4.23 1.80 -16.02
N GLU A 102 2.94 1.93 -15.69
CA GLU A 102 2.29 3.24 -15.60
C GLU A 102 2.87 4.14 -14.48
N SER A 103 3.05 5.42 -14.83
CA SER A 103 3.49 6.46 -13.90
C SER A 103 2.48 7.60 -13.86
N PHE A 104 1.92 7.87 -12.68
CA PHE A 104 1.00 8.98 -12.43
C PHE A 104 1.78 10.21 -12.00
N LYS A 105 1.31 11.40 -12.34
CA LYS A 105 1.97 12.66 -11.96
C LYS A 105 1.00 13.49 -11.14
N ILE A 106 1.35 13.73 -9.87
CA ILE A 106 0.64 14.69 -9.01
C ILE A 106 1.30 16.06 -9.24
N GLY A 107 0.87 16.75 -10.30
CA GLY A 107 1.32 18.09 -10.66
C GLY A 107 2.41 18.18 -11.74
N THR A 108 2.81 19.43 -12.06
CA THR A 108 3.58 19.76 -13.28
C THR A 108 5.10 19.79 -13.10
N ARG A 109 5.65 19.56 -11.90
CA ARG A 109 7.09 19.69 -11.65
C ARG A 109 7.86 18.39 -11.92
N LYS A 110 8.87 18.47 -12.80
CA LYS A 110 9.64 17.33 -13.34
C LYS A 110 10.63 16.65 -12.36
N CYS A 111 10.90 17.23 -11.19
CA CYS A 111 11.96 16.75 -10.27
C CYS A 111 11.46 16.58 -8.83
N ARG A 112 10.54 15.64 -8.59
CA ARG A 112 10.12 15.29 -7.23
C ARG A 112 10.33 13.81 -6.95
N PRO A 113 10.46 13.43 -5.66
CA PRO A 113 10.43 12.02 -5.28
C PRO A 113 9.17 11.36 -5.85
N ASN A 114 9.29 10.08 -6.17
CA ASN A 114 8.17 9.27 -6.59
C ASN A 114 7.95 8.12 -5.61
N THR A 115 6.68 7.88 -5.29
CA THR A 115 6.27 6.71 -4.53
C THR A 115 6.06 5.56 -5.50
N ILE A 116 6.55 4.39 -5.14
CA ILE A 116 6.49 3.17 -5.91
C ILE A 116 5.71 2.18 -5.07
N LEU A 117 4.55 1.77 -5.58
CA LEU A 117 3.72 0.73 -4.99
C LEU A 117 3.97 -0.57 -5.75
N HIS A 118 4.16 -1.64 -5.00
CA HIS A 118 4.19 -2.99 -5.50
C HIS A 118 2.95 -3.69 -4.96
N VAL A 119 2.00 -4.00 -5.83
CA VAL A 119 0.77 -4.74 -5.50
C VAL A 119 0.86 -6.14 -6.09
N LEU A 120 0.52 -7.17 -5.32
CA LEU A 120 0.48 -8.54 -5.86
C LEU A 120 -0.84 -8.77 -6.60
N VAL A 121 -0.73 -9.22 -7.85
CA VAL A 121 -1.87 -9.61 -8.69
C VAL A 121 -1.71 -11.07 -9.12
N PRO A 122 -2.82 -11.78 -9.36
CA PRO A 122 -2.77 -13.08 -10.03
C PRO A 122 -2.04 -12.97 -11.36
N ASP A 123 -1.16 -13.93 -11.65
CA ASP A 123 -0.55 -14.13 -12.94
C ASP A 123 -1.37 -15.12 -13.79
N GLU A 124 -1.14 -15.11 -15.10
CA GLU A 124 -1.88 -15.95 -16.06
C GLU A 124 -1.58 -17.46 -15.88
N ILE A 125 -0.55 -17.80 -15.11
CA ILE A 125 -0.05 -19.16 -14.87
C ILE A 125 -0.11 -19.48 -13.36
N ASP A 126 -1.27 -19.24 -12.72
CA ASP A 126 -1.57 -19.57 -11.31
C ASP A 126 -0.61 -19.02 -10.23
N GLY A 127 0.32 -18.14 -10.61
CA GLY A 127 1.27 -17.50 -9.72
C GLY A 127 0.78 -16.14 -9.22
N LEU A 128 1.51 -15.54 -8.29
CA LEU A 128 1.35 -14.13 -7.92
C LEU A 128 2.51 -13.34 -8.52
N LYS A 129 2.21 -12.26 -9.24
CA LYS A 129 3.21 -11.32 -9.74
C LYS A 129 3.08 -9.97 -9.08
N ALA A 130 4.21 -9.35 -8.76
CA ALA A 130 4.25 -7.99 -8.26
C ALA A 130 4.11 -7.01 -9.42
N LYS A 131 3.01 -6.26 -9.43
CA LYS A 131 2.79 -5.16 -10.36
C LYS A 131 3.30 -3.87 -9.76
N ARG A 132 4.18 -3.21 -10.51
CA ARG A 132 4.81 -1.94 -10.11
C ARG A 132 3.98 -0.76 -10.61
N VAL A 133 3.57 0.11 -9.69
CA VAL A 133 2.85 1.36 -9.96
C VAL A 133 3.70 2.52 -9.44
N VAL A 134 3.92 3.54 -10.27
CA VAL A 134 4.75 4.69 -9.92
C VAL A 134 3.90 5.96 -9.81
N VAL A 135 4.03 6.69 -8.71
CA VAL A 135 3.33 7.95 -8.48
C VAL A 135 4.35 9.07 -8.23
N ASN A 136 4.56 9.90 -9.24
CA ASN A 136 5.50 11.01 -9.20
C ASN A 136 4.92 12.20 -8.43
N GLY A 137 5.72 12.79 -7.54
CA GLY A 137 5.33 13.96 -6.77
C GLY A 137 4.62 13.67 -5.46
N TYR A 138 4.35 12.39 -5.16
CA TYR A 138 3.77 11.97 -3.88
C TYR A 138 4.87 11.66 -2.85
N THR A 139 4.82 12.35 -1.71
CA THR A 139 5.72 12.13 -0.56
C THR A 139 5.00 11.92 0.78
N LYS A 140 3.66 11.78 0.76
CA LYS A 140 2.68 11.57 1.87
C LYS A 140 1.88 12.80 2.38
N VAL A 141 0.61 12.49 2.70
CA VAL A 141 -0.56 13.25 3.24
C VAL A 141 -0.91 14.60 2.59
N GLU A 142 0.00 15.57 2.55
CA GLU A 142 -0.36 16.97 2.23
C GLU A 142 -0.74 17.23 0.75
N TRP A 143 -0.66 16.22 -0.11
CA TRP A 143 -0.74 16.37 -1.57
C TRP A 143 -1.90 15.62 -2.22
N ILE A 144 -2.63 14.78 -1.47
CA ILE A 144 -3.78 14.01 -2.01
C ILE A 144 -4.97 14.94 -2.30
N GLU A 145 -5.13 16.02 -1.55
CA GLU A 145 -6.33 16.88 -1.67
C GLU A 145 -6.29 17.88 -2.84
N LYS A 146 -5.14 18.09 -3.51
CA LYS A 146 -4.96 19.23 -4.44
C LYS A 146 -4.50 18.89 -5.87
N GLY A 147 -4.35 17.62 -6.25
CA GLY A 147 -3.65 17.29 -7.49
C GLY A 147 -4.12 16.07 -8.28
N CYS A 148 -5.32 15.56 -8.03
CA CYS A 148 -5.76 14.25 -8.53
C CYS A 148 -6.41 14.26 -9.93
N GLU A 149 -6.42 15.37 -10.67
CA GLU A 149 -6.92 15.37 -12.04
C GLU A 149 -6.13 14.37 -12.90
N GLY A 150 -6.73 13.21 -13.18
CA GLY A 150 -6.12 12.12 -13.96
C GLY A 150 -5.56 10.94 -13.15
N MET A 151 -5.69 10.92 -11.82
CA MET A 151 -5.36 9.74 -11.01
C MET A 151 -6.61 8.87 -10.80
N PRO A 152 -6.52 7.53 -10.96
CA PRO A 152 -7.62 6.63 -10.65
C PRO A 152 -8.05 6.75 -9.19
N VAL A 153 -9.36 6.73 -8.94
CA VAL A 153 -9.94 6.97 -7.61
C VAL A 153 -9.42 5.97 -6.60
N GLU A 154 -9.33 4.70 -6.98
CA GLU A 154 -8.84 3.62 -6.12
C GLU A 154 -7.36 3.81 -5.74
N LEU A 155 -6.54 4.35 -6.64
CA LEU A 155 -5.15 4.68 -6.33
C LEU A 155 -5.09 5.84 -5.34
N GLY A 156 -5.95 6.86 -5.50
CA GLY A 156 -6.07 7.96 -4.55
C GLY A 156 -6.48 7.50 -3.15
N GLU A 157 -7.50 6.64 -3.07
CA GLU A 157 -7.97 6.05 -1.82
C GLU A 157 -6.89 5.19 -1.16
N LEU A 158 -6.18 4.34 -1.93
CA LEU A 158 -5.08 3.52 -1.41
C LEU A 158 -3.95 4.40 -0.84
N LEU A 159 -3.57 5.46 -1.55
CA LEU A 159 -2.59 6.43 -1.07
C LEU A 159 -3.06 7.18 0.18
N GLY A 160 -4.37 7.41 0.29
CA GLY A 160 -5.00 7.98 1.49
C GLY A 160 -4.89 7.07 2.71
N LEU A 161 -4.86 5.74 2.51
CA LEU A 161 -4.61 4.80 3.59
C LEU A 161 -3.12 4.70 3.97
N ILE A 162 -2.17 5.07 3.10
CA ILE A 162 -0.73 4.98 3.36
C ILE A 162 -0.26 6.21 4.21
N GLU A 163 -0.95 6.47 5.32
CA GLU A 163 -0.52 7.42 6.34
C GLU A 163 0.45 6.73 7.30
N VAL A 164 1.75 6.99 7.14
CA VAL A 164 2.78 6.44 8.04
C VAL A 164 3.60 7.58 8.60
N GLU A 165 3.80 7.58 9.91
CA GLU A 165 4.62 8.60 10.59
C GLU A 165 6.05 8.64 10.03
N ASN A 166 6.48 9.85 9.69
CA ASN A 166 7.69 10.08 8.94
C ASN A 166 8.88 10.27 9.89
N ARG A 167 9.60 9.18 10.20
CA ARG A 167 10.99 9.25 10.69
C ARG A 167 11.87 8.38 9.82
N ARG A 168 12.33 8.96 8.70
CA ARG A 168 13.22 8.27 7.75
C ARG A 168 14.58 8.02 8.41
N ASN A 169 14.90 6.76 8.62
CA ASN A 169 16.22 6.32 9.06
C ASN A 169 16.74 5.30 8.03
N LYS A 170 17.72 5.73 7.23
CA LYS A 170 18.26 4.94 6.12
C LYS A 170 18.78 3.56 6.57
N GLU A 171 19.42 3.47 7.73
CA GLU A 171 19.94 2.20 8.25
C GLU A 171 18.81 1.25 8.64
N GLN A 172 17.79 1.78 9.33
CA GLN A 172 16.60 1.03 9.70
C GLN A 172 15.82 0.56 8.46
N ASP A 173 15.64 1.43 7.47
CA ASP A 173 14.97 1.10 6.22
C ASP A 173 15.71 -0.03 5.49
N LEU A 174 17.03 0.05 5.38
CA LEU A 174 17.84 -1.01 4.77
C LEU A 174 17.70 -2.35 5.50
N LYS A 175 17.62 -2.33 6.84
CA LYS A 175 17.37 -3.53 7.64
C LYS A 175 16.01 -4.13 7.34
N VAL A 176 14.95 -3.33 7.35
CA VAL A 176 13.58 -3.80 7.06
C VAL A 176 13.46 -4.31 5.62
N LEU A 177 14.04 -3.60 4.65
CA LEU A 177 14.12 -4.05 3.26
C LEU A 177 14.87 -5.38 3.13
N GLY A 178 15.92 -5.58 3.91
CA GLY A 178 16.63 -6.86 3.99
C GLY A 178 15.70 -7.99 4.46
N GLN A 179 14.93 -7.76 5.54
CA GLN A 179 13.98 -8.76 6.06
C GLN A 179 12.86 -9.05 5.06
N LEU A 180 12.31 -8.03 4.41
CA LEU A 180 11.28 -8.20 3.38
C LEU A 180 11.81 -8.94 2.15
N ARG A 181 13.08 -8.73 1.76
CA ARG A 181 13.70 -9.51 0.69
C ARG A 181 13.78 -10.99 1.02
N GLU A 182 14.04 -11.38 2.27
CA GLU A 182 14.01 -12.80 2.65
C GLU A 182 12.60 -13.40 2.54
N VAL A 183 11.55 -12.64 2.87
CA VAL A 183 10.15 -13.05 2.63
C VAL A 183 9.85 -13.20 1.14
N VAL A 184 10.46 -12.34 0.30
CA VAL A 184 10.17 -12.23 -1.13
C VAL A 184 11.04 -13.15 -2.01
N LYS A 185 12.19 -13.64 -1.51
CA LYS A 185 13.12 -14.54 -2.21
C LYS A 185 12.51 -15.89 -2.64
N GLY A 186 11.28 -16.21 -2.23
CA GLY A 186 10.49 -17.33 -2.74
C GLY A 186 9.92 -17.14 -4.16
N SER A 187 10.12 -15.98 -4.78
CA SER A 187 9.63 -15.66 -6.13
C SER A 187 10.69 -14.86 -6.89
N GLU A 188 11.30 -15.46 -7.91
CA GLU A 188 12.14 -14.76 -8.87
C GLU A 188 11.34 -13.61 -9.51
N GLY A 189 11.71 -12.34 -9.26
CA GLY A 189 11.10 -11.21 -9.98
C GLY A 189 10.91 -9.89 -9.24
N LEU A 190 11.19 -9.80 -7.94
CA LEU A 190 11.11 -8.51 -7.22
C LEU A 190 12.50 -7.86 -7.12
N GLU A 191 12.93 -7.23 -8.21
CA GLU A 191 14.06 -6.30 -8.14
C GLU A 191 13.64 -5.09 -7.31
N VAL A 192 14.00 -5.10 -6.02
CA VAL A 192 14.00 -3.88 -5.19
C VAL A 192 15.32 -3.19 -5.50
N PRO A 193 15.37 -2.13 -6.34
CA PRO A 193 16.61 -1.43 -6.62
C PRO A 193 17.12 -0.84 -5.31
N VAL A 194 18.24 -1.35 -4.81
CA VAL A 194 19.03 -0.67 -3.76
C VAL A 194 20.25 -0.14 -4.48
N ARG A 195 20.15 1.10 -4.96
CA ARG A 195 21.32 1.82 -5.48
C ARG A 195 22.14 2.31 -4.29
N ARG A 196 23.41 1.92 -4.26
CA ARG A 196 24.43 2.36 -3.31
C ARG A 196 24.77 3.83 -3.55
#